data_AF-A0AB35FYJ4-F1
#
_entry.id   AF-A0AB35FYJ4-F1
#
_cell.length_a   1.000
_cell.length_b   1.000
_cell.length_c   1.000
_cell.angle_alpha   90.00
_cell.angle_beta   90.00
_cell.angle_gamma   90.00
#
_symmetry.space_group_name_H-M   'P 1'
#
loop_
_entity.id
_entity.type
_entity.pdbx_description
1 polymer ?
#
loop_
_entity_poly.entity_id
_entity_poly.type
_entity_poly.pdbx_seq_one_letter_code
_entity_poly.pdbx_strand_id
1 'polypeptide(L)'
;MASKTQEVYFEAYQAYTVKDDNEMVLNIANLLRNIDQLPFTDRKVDYFGENVTMNLIHDVRFDRKRYTKLNASETLTYFHMTKSRDEGIATTKSDEEALNFLDLDEDEYLAEDIGCFFDSDLCMLFIQRNFHSLSVRGLTAYLSDIDKRIQEIKEDFDETNFNKLDIEFRPVVDKKQMSKILKNDKFSKVTLGFASDKRVNMPKGLSKILGIFGDGFDDLDAPNIKIELTAKKDQSGLNHSQTKDLITEAQKNLNLFTTLVVNGKNGENPIEKYDLINGKLRTSHKFSSVQNNNGKARKMHLDPASVEDIMKLLYLGIGDKPTLPFRDKIIENLN
;
A
#
# COMPACT_ATOMS: atom_id res chain seq x y z
N MET A 1 -35.33 0.77 -1.52
CA MET A 1 -34.25 0.70 -0.50
C MET A 1 -32.92 0.89 -1.21
N ALA A 2 -32.15 1.92 -0.87
CA ALA A 2 -30.81 2.07 -1.41
C ALA A 2 -29.87 1.13 -0.64
N SER A 3 -29.43 0.05 -1.28
CA SER A 3 -28.31 -0.77 -0.80
C SER A 3 -27.07 0.13 -0.77
N LYS A 4 -26.70 0.64 0.41
CA LYS A 4 -25.43 1.35 0.58
C LYS A 4 -24.32 0.32 0.41
N THR A 5 -23.42 0.61 -0.52
CA THR A 5 -22.24 -0.20 -0.81
C THR A 5 -21.00 0.54 -0.33
N GLN A 6 -19.99 -0.19 0.12
CA GLN A 6 -18.68 0.33 0.45
C GLN A 6 -17.71 -0.07 -0.65
N GLU A 7 -17.15 0.93 -1.33
CA GLU A 7 -16.07 0.70 -2.29
C GLU A 7 -14.74 0.60 -1.56
N VAL A 8 -14.06 -0.52 -1.77
CA VAL A 8 -12.74 -0.81 -1.20
C VAL A 8 -11.75 -0.92 -2.35
N TYR A 9 -10.60 -0.28 -2.17
CA TYR A 9 -9.52 -0.30 -3.14
C TYR A 9 -8.49 -1.35 -2.77
N PHE A 10 -7.86 -1.93 -3.80
CA PHE A 10 -6.76 -2.86 -3.66
C PHE A 10 -5.61 -2.40 -4.54
N GLU A 11 -4.40 -2.41 -3.98
CA GLU A 11 -3.20 -1.86 -4.59
C GLU A 11 -2.09 -2.90 -4.64
N ALA A 12 -1.18 -2.77 -5.60
CA ALA A 12 -0.04 -3.66 -5.78
C ALA A 12 1.28 -2.95 -5.49
N TYR A 13 2.14 -3.60 -4.70
CA TYR A 13 3.47 -3.12 -4.32
C TYR A 13 4.51 -4.22 -4.50
N GLN A 14 5.60 -3.94 -5.20
CA GLN A 14 6.73 -4.87 -5.28
C GLN A 14 7.69 -4.61 -4.12
N ALA A 15 8.16 -5.67 -3.49
CA ALA A 15 9.13 -5.59 -2.41
C ALA A 15 10.56 -5.50 -2.97
N TYR A 16 11.33 -4.57 -2.43
CA TYR A 16 12.73 -4.34 -2.77
C TYR A 16 13.60 -4.29 -1.53
N THR A 17 14.89 -4.53 -1.72
CA THR A 17 15.97 -4.33 -0.74
C THR A 17 17.20 -3.78 -1.46
N VAL A 18 18.07 -3.08 -0.75
CA VAL A 18 19.35 -2.61 -1.29
C VAL A 18 20.47 -3.43 -0.66
N LYS A 19 21.27 -4.10 -1.51
CA LYS A 19 22.46 -4.83 -1.08
C LYS A 19 23.65 -4.39 -1.93
N ASP A 20 24.72 -3.94 -1.28
CA ASP A 20 25.94 -3.48 -1.94
C ASP A 20 25.65 -2.40 -3.01
N ASP A 21 24.83 -1.39 -2.67
CA ASP A 21 24.30 -0.34 -3.56
C ASP A 21 23.50 -0.83 -4.78
N ASN A 22 23.19 -2.12 -4.84
CA ASN A 22 22.36 -2.71 -5.88
C ASN A 22 20.97 -3.01 -5.34
N GLU A 23 19.99 -2.47 -6.05
CA GLU A 23 18.60 -2.75 -5.78
C GLU A 23 18.22 -4.14 -6.31
N MET A 24 17.52 -4.90 -5.47
CA MET A 24 17.04 -6.22 -5.81
C MET A 24 15.65 -6.46 -5.25
N VAL A 25 14.88 -7.26 -5.97
CA VAL A 25 13.55 -7.69 -5.55
C VAL A 25 13.67 -8.60 -4.33
N LEU A 26 12.85 -8.34 -3.30
CA LEU A 26 12.92 -9.04 -2.01
C LEU A 26 11.75 -10.02 -1.85
N ASN A 27 12.06 -11.30 -1.68
CA ASN A 27 11.06 -12.31 -1.34
C ASN A 27 10.90 -12.43 0.19
N ILE A 28 9.76 -12.00 0.73
CA ILE A 28 9.47 -12.05 2.16
C ILE A 28 8.72 -13.32 2.61
N ALA A 29 8.51 -14.31 1.74
CA ALA A 29 7.73 -15.50 2.08
C ALA A 29 8.29 -16.27 3.29
N ASN A 30 9.62 -16.35 3.40
CA ASN A 30 10.26 -16.98 4.56
C ASN A 30 10.07 -16.16 5.84
N LEU A 31 10.08 -14.82 5.75
CA LEU A 31 9.77 -13.98 6.89
C LEU A 31 8.34 -14.25 7.35
N LEU A 32 7.35 -14.22 6.46
CA LEU A 32 5.95 -14.52 6.80
C LEU A 32 5.78 -15.89 7.47
N ARG A 33 6.49 -16.93 7.00
CA ARG A 33 6.49 -18.26 7.65
C ARG A 33 7.10 -18.22 9.05
N ASN A 34 8.17 -17.47 9.26
CA ASN A 34 8.76 -17.32 10.59
C ASN A 34 7.82 -16.57 11.54
N ILE A 35 7.10 -15.56 11.05
CA ILE A 35 6.06 -14.85 11.82
C ILE A 35 4.94 -15.81 12.21
N ASP A 36 4.51 -16.69 11.30
CA ASP A 36 3.48 -17.69 11.57
C ASP A 36 3.90 -18.73 12.62
N GLN A 37 5.20 -18.91 12.84
CA GLN A 37 5.70 -19.78 13.91
C GLN A 37 5.75 -19.10 15.28
N LEU A 38 5.63 -17.76 15.34
CA LEU A 38 5.59 -17.05 16.61
C LEU A 38 4.23 -17.26 17.30
N PRO A 39 4.22 -17.37 18.65
CA PRO A 39 3.00 -17.22 19.43
C PRO A 39 2.28 -15.91 19.07
N PHE A 40 0.95 -15.92 19.04
CA PHE A 40 0.15 -14.74 18.67
C PHE A 40 0.52 -13.48 19.47
N THR A 41 0.79 -13.63 20.77
CA THR A 41 1.23 -12.54 21.66
C THR A 41 2.51 -11.87 21.19
N ASP A 42 3.38 -12.61 20.52
CA ASP A 42 4.70 -12.16 20.08
C ASP A 42 4.66 -11.54 18.68
N ARG A 43 3.50 -11.60 18.00
CA ARG A 43 3.24 -10.94 16.71
C ARG A 43 2.80 -9.48 16.87
N LYS A 44 2.75 -8.97 18.10
CA LYS A 44 2.31 -7.59 18.43
C LYS A 44 3.48 -6.60 18.42
N VAL A 45 3.34 -5.49 17.70
CA VAL A 45 4.31 -4.40 17.62
C VAL A 45 3.64 -3.07 17.95
N ASP A 46 4.32 -2.22 18.71
CA ASP A 46 3.91 -0.83 18.91
C ASP A 46 4.32 0.03 17.69
N TYR A 47 3.34 0.67 17.07
CA TYR A 47 3.56 1.60 15.98
C TYR A 47 2.86 2.93 16.31
N PHE A 48 3.64 3.91 16.76
CA PHE A 48 3.15 5.23 17.21
C PHE A 48 2.16 5.16 18.40
N GLY A 49 2.43 4.29 19.37
CA GLY A 49 1.53 4.10 20.52
C GLY A 49 0.29 3.27 20.18
N GLU A 50 0.14 2.83 18.93
CA GLU A 50 -0.94 1.94 18.52
C GLU A 50 -0.41 0.53 18.30
N ASN A 51 -1.13 -0.45 18.83
CA ASN A 51 -0.72 -1.83 18.70
C ASN A 51 -1.13 -2.39 17.32
N VAL A 52 -0.14 -2.92 16.61
CA VAL A 52 -0.33 -3.57 15.31
C VAL A 52 0.00 -5.05 15.46
N THR A 53 -0.89 -5.92 14.99
CA THR A 53 -0.73 -7.38 15.11
C THR A 53 -1.04 -8.06 13.79
N MET A 54 -0.22 -9.03 13.40
CA MET A 54 -0.53 -9.95 12.30
C MET A 54 -1.27 -11.17 12.87
N ASN A 55 -2.57 -11.23 12.62
CA ASN A 55 -3.47 -12.16 13.32
C ASN A 55 -3.52 -13.52 12.66
N LEU A 56 -3.60 -13.54 11.33
CA LEU A 56 -3.76 -14.75 10.53
C LEU A 56 -2.73 -14.74 9.42
N ILE A 57 -2.09 -15.88 9.20
CA ILE A 57 -1.15 -16.11 8.09
C ILE A 57 -1.43 -17.52 7.59
N HIS A 58 -1.63 -17.68 6.28
CA HIS A 58 -1.69 -19.01 5.68
C HIS A 58 -1.45 -18.96 4.18
N ASP A 59 -1.08 -20.09 3.61
CA ASP A 59 -1.06 -20.25 2.17
C ASP A 59 -2.50 -20.29 1.61
N VAL A 60 -2.74 -19.50 0.57
CA VAL A 60 -4.03 -19.40 -0.12
C VAL A 60 -4.25 -20.69 -0.91
N ARG A 61 -5.34 -21.39 -0.59
CA ARG A 61 -5.76 -22.59 -1.32
C ARG A 61 -6.70 -22.21 -2.46
N PHE A 62 -6.42 -22.71 -3.66
CA PHE A 62 -7.28 -22.55 -4.84
C PHE A 62 -7.17 -23.78 -5.73
N ASP A 63 -8.23 -24.03 -6.51
CA ASP A 63 -8.25 -25.11 -7.49
C ASP A 63 -7.33 -24.76 -8.67
N ARG A 64 -6.11 -25.32 -8.65
CA ARG A 64 -5.10 -25.15 -9.72
C ARG A 64 -5.61 -25.62 -11.10
N LYS A 65 -6.66 -26.45 -11.17
CA LYS A 65 -7.26 -26.84 -12.47
C LYS A 65 -8.09 -25.71 -13.07
N ARG A 66 -8.69 -24.85 -12.24
CA ARG A 66 -9.43 -23.65 -12.67
C ARG A 66 -8.49 -22.47 -12.92
N TYR A 67 -7.31 -22.48 -12.29
CA TYR A 67 -6.29 -21.46 -12.50
C TYR A 67 -4.98 -22.08 -12.99
N THR A 68 -4.93 -22.29 -14.31
CA THR A 68 -3.79 -22.91 -15.03
C THR A 68 -2.57 -21.99 -15.18
N LYS A 69 -2.64 -20.75 -14.68
CA LYS A 69 -1.64 -19.71 -14.91
C LYS A 69 -0.60 -19.58 -13.79
N LEU A 70 -0.80 -20.19 -12.62
CA LEU A 70 0.27 -20.25 -11.62
C LEU A 70 1.10 -21.51 -11.83
N ASN A 71 2.42 -21.33 -11.85
CA ASN A 71 3.33 -22.47 -11.84
C ASN A 71 3.23 -23.25 -10.51
N ALA A 72 3.65 -24.52 -10.54
CA ALA A 72 3.55 -25.41 -9.38
C ALA A 72 4.30 -24.89 -8.13
N SER A 73 5.41 -24.16 -8.34
CA SER A 73 6.25 -23.57 -7.30
C SER A 73 5.72 -22.27 -6.71
N GLU A 74 4.72 -21.66 -7.33
CA GLU A 74 4.21 -20.36 -6.93
C GLU A 74 3.30 -20.53 -5.71
N THR A 75 3.56 -19.70 -4.68
CA THR A 75 2.80 -19.67 -3.43
C THR A 75 2.26 -18.27 -3.21
N LEU A 76 0.95 -18.20 -2.98
CA LEU A 76 0.28 -16.99 -2.55
C LEU A 76 0.02 -17.14 -1.05
N THR A 77 0.58 -16.25 -0.23
CA THR A 77 0.39 -16.27 1.22
C THR A 77 -0.57 -15.14 1.59
N TYR A 78 -1.68 -15.48 2.23
CA TYR A 78 -2.56 -14.49 2.85
C TYR A 78 -2.05 -14.17 4.24
N PHE A 79 -2.12 -12.89 4.59
CA PHE A 79 -2.01 -12.48 5.96
C PHE A 79 -2.96 -11.32 6.27
N HIS A 80 -3.47 -11.33 7.49
CA HIS A 80 -4.37 -10.32 8.01
C HIS A 80 -3.72 -9.57 9.16
N MET A 81 -3.84 -8.24 9.17
CA MET A 81 -3.35 -7.43 10.29
C MET A 81 -4.44 -6.53 10.85
N THR A 82 -4.36 -6.28 12.15
CA THR A 82 -5.22 -5.35 12.88
C THR A 82 -4.34 -4.24 13.47
N LYS A 83 -4.92 -3.04 13.58
CA LYS A 83 -4.33 -1.93 14.33
C LYS A 83 -5.35 -1.44 15.37
N SER A 84 -4.97 -1.53 16.64
CA SER A 84 -5.78 -1.17 17.81
C SER A 84 -5.58 0.30 18.18
N ARG A 85 -6.67 1.03 18.50
CA ARG A 85 -6.61 2.40 19.03
C ARG A 85 -6.61 2.41 20.56
N ASP A 86 -5.91 3.37 21.15
CA ASP A 86 -5.84 3.61 22.61
C ASP A 86 -7.10 4.30 23.18
N GLU A 87 -7.90 4.95 22.35
CA GLU A 87 -9.14 5.61 22.79
C GLU A 87 -10.37 4.79 22.39
N GLY A 88 -10.92 4.06 23.37
CA GLY A 88 -12.35 3.78 23.48
C GLY A 88 -13.09 3.25 22.24
N ILE A 89 -13.41 1.96 22.33
CA ILE A 89 -14.45 1.24 21.58
C ILE A 89 -14.06 0.75 20.17
N ALA A 90 -13.31 -0.36 20.18
CA ALA A 90 -13.59 -1.54 19.37
C ALA A 90 -12.77 -2.69 19.97
N THR A 91 -13.32 -3.36 20.98
CA THR A 91 -12.63 -4.45 21.69
C THR A 91 -12.59 -5.70 20.81
N THR A 92 -11.54 -5.86 20.02
CA THR A 92 -11.02 -7.21 19.75
C THR A 92 -10.62 -7.78 21.11
N LYS A 93 -11.21 -8.89 21.55
CA LYS A 93 -10.69 -9.59 22.73
C LYS A 93 -9.21 -9.86 22.48
N SER A 94 -8.37 -9.35 23.37
CA SER A 94 -6.93 -9.14 23.22
C SER A 94 -6.10 -10.40 22.98
N ASP A 95 -6.70 -11.59 23.05
CA ASP A 95 -5.99 -12.85 23.25
C ASP A 95 -6.49 -14.02 22.36
N GLU A 96 -7.27 -13.76 21.30
CA GLU A 96 -7.84 -14.82 20.45
C GLU A 96 -7.47 -14.63 18.96
N GLU A 97 -7.10 -15.72 18.28
CA GLU A 97 -6.75 -15.77 16.85
C GLU A 97 -7.97 -15.59 15.93
N ALA A 98 -9.18 -15.86 16.43
CA ALA A 98 -10.43 -15.76 15.69
C ALA A 98 -11.12 -14.41 15.92
N LEU A 99 -11.36 -13.66 14.83
CA LEU A 99 -12.09 -12.40 14.86
C LEU A 99 -13.60 -12.68 14.95
N ASN A 100 -14.22 -12.25 16.04
CA ASN A 100 -15.68 -12.33 16.21
C ASN A 100 -16.36 -11.08 15.63
N PHE A 101 -17.54 -11.26 15.01
CA PHE A 101 -18.40 -10.17 14.56
C PHE A 101 -18.80 -9.29 15.75
N LEU A 102 -18.55 -7.99 15.65
CA LEU A 102 -18.95 -7.00 16.64
C LEU A 102 -20.03 -6.11 16.02
N ASP A 103 -21.16 -5.97 16.73
CA ASP A 103 -22.25 -5.06 16.35
C ASP A 103 -21.80 -3.62 16.60
N LEU A 104 -21.49 -2.88 15.54
CA LEU A 104 -21.08 -1.48 15.59
C LEU A 104 -22.26 -0.52 15.70
N ASP A 105 -22.09 0.57 16.43
CA ASP A 105 -22.98 1.74 16.36
C ASP A 105 -22.78 2.58 15.07
N GLU A 106 -23.69 3.53 14.80
CA GLU A 106 -23.75 4.30 13.54
C GLU A 106 -22.46 5.09 13.22
N ASP A 107 -21.71 5.45 14.27
CA ASP A 107 -20.47 6.23 14.21
C ASP A 107 -19.22 5.42 14.63
N GLU A 108 -19.38 4.13 14.96
CA GLU A 108 -18.27 3.27 15.34
C GLU A 108 -17.68 2.54 14.12
N TYR A 109 -16.36 2.40 14.13
CA TYR A 109 -15.61 1.59 13.18
C TYR A 109 -14.79 0.59 13.99
N LEU A 110 -14.95 -0.69 13.70
CA LEU A 110 -14.03 -1.72 14.19
C LEU A 110 -12.66 -1.51 13.56
N ALA A 111 -11.64 -1.94 14.31
CA ALA A 111 -10.21 -1.90 14.06
C ALA A 111 -9.81 -1.88 12.58
N GLU A 112 -8.69 -1.20 12.34
CA GLU A 112 -8.14 -0.80 11.05
C GLU A 112 -7.56 -2.00 10.27
N ASP A 113 -8.43 -2.94 9.93
CA ASP A 113 -8.11 -4.23 9.35
C ASP A 113 -7.56 -4.11 7.94
N ILE A 114 -6.58 -4.97 7.66
CA ILE A 114 -5.90 -5.01 6.38
C ILE A 114 -5.63 -6.46 5.96
N GLY A 115 -6.32 -6.87 4.89
CA GLY A 115 -6.05 -8.10 4.17
C GLY A 115 -4.93 -7.91 3.14
N CYS A 116 -3.96 -8.83 3.15
CA CYS A 116 -2.81 -8.82 2.24
C CYS A 116 -2.62 -10.19 1.59
N PHE A 117 -2.26 -10.19 0.31
CA PHE A 117 -1.59 -11.31 -0.33
C PHE A 117 -0.13 -10.97 -0.60
N PHE A 118 0.75 -11.92 -0.34
CA PHE A 118 2.11 -11.91 -0.86
C PHE A 118 2.26 -13.01 -1.92
N ASP A 119 2.52 -12.60 -3.16
CA ASP A 119 2.88 -13.49 -4.26
C ASP A 119 4.41 -13.65 -4.26
N SER A 120 4.88 -14.85 -3.92
CA SER A 120 6.30 -15.16 -3.77
C SER A 120 7.08 -15.20 -5.08
N ASP A 121 6.40 -15.36 -6.21
CA ASP A 121 7.01 -15.43 -7.55
C ASP A 121 7.32 -14.03 -8.05
N LEU A 122 6.34 -13.13 -7.95
CA LEU A 122 6.52 -11.74 -8.36
C LEU A 122 7.15 -10.86 -7.25
N CYS A 123 7.26 -11.40 -6.03
CA CYS A 123 7.61 -10.68 -4.80
C CYS A 123 6.70 -9.47 -4.59
N MET A 124 5.40 -9.72 -4.72
CA MET A 124 4.36 -8.71 -4.82
C MET A 124 3.44 -8.76 -3.61
N LEU A 125 3.30 -7.63 -2.94
CA LEU A 125 2.27 -7.36 -1.96
C LEU A 125 1.02 -6.80 -2.66
N PHE A 126 -0.09 -7.52 -2.57
CA PHE A 126 -1.42 -7.03 -2.96
C PHE A 126 -2.24 -6.76 -1.71
N ILE A 127 -2.59 -5.49 -1.50
CA ILE A 127 -3.07 -4.99 -0.21
C ILE A 127 -4.44 -4.35 -0.33
N GLN A 128 -5.34 -4.70 0.59
CA GLN A 128 -6.60 -3.98 0.80
C GLN A 128 -6.31 -2.61 1.42
N ARG A 129 -6.86 -1.53 0.84
CA ARG A 129 -6.72 -0.18 1.38
C ARG A 129 -8.03 0.29 2.01
N ASN A 130 -7.97 0.59 3.31
CA ASN A 130 -9.00 1.34 4.02
C ASN A 130 -8.43 2.69 4.47
N PHE A 131 -9.25 3.75 4.54
CA PHE A 131 -8.78 5.10 4.90
C PHE A 131 -8.06 5.14 6.26
N HIS A 132 -8.50 4.30 7.20
CA HIS A 132 -7.89 4.17 8.51
C HIS A 132 -6.89 3.00 8.61
N SER A 133 -6.75 2.13 7.59
CA SER A 133 -5.83 0.97 7.68
C SER A 133 -4.36 1.35 7.86
N LEU A 134 -3.57 0.40 8.39
CA LEU A 134 -2.12 0.48 8.41
C LEU A 134 -1.58 0.87 7.02
N SER A 135 -0.73 1.89 6.99
CA SER A 135 -0.07 2.29 5.75
C SER A 135 0.94 1.23 5.32
N VAL A 136 1.30 1.18 4.03
CA VAL A 136 2.40 0.32 3.55
C VAL A 136 3.72 0.61 4.28
N ARG A 137 3.93 1.85 4.71
CA ARG A 137 5.06 2.23 5.58
C ARG A 137 4.96 1.62 6.97
N GLY A 138 3.76 1.63 7.56
CA GLY A 138 3.49 0.97 8.82
C GLY A 138 3.73 -0.55 8.73
N LEU A 139 3.38 -1.16 7.59
CA LEU A 139 3.71 -2.55 7.31
C LEU A 139 5.23 -2.78 7.22
N THR A 140 5.98 -1.92 6.52
CA THR A 140 7.46 -1.98 6.48
C THR A 140 8.06 -1.90 7.89
N ALA A 141 7.60 -0.95 8.71
CA ALA A 141 8.06 -0.81 10.09
C ALA A 141 7.76 -2.07 10.91
N TYR A 142 6.51 -2.55 10.84
CA TYR A 142 6.08 -3.79 11.49
C TYR A 142 6.97 -4.98 11.12
N LEU A 143 7.19 -5.23 9.82
CA LEU A 143 7.99 -6.36 9.35
C LEU A 143 9.45 -6.26 9.80
N SER A 144 10.00 -5.05 9.82
CA SER A 144 11.38 -4.83 10.27
C SER A 144 11.55 -5.08 11.77
N ASP A 145 10.57 -4.67 12.57
CA ASP A 145 10.61 -4.84 14.03
C ASP A 145 10.33 -6.29 14.43
N ILE A 146 9.42 -6.98 13.74
CA ILE A 146 9.20 -8.41 13.92
C ILE A 146 10.40 -9.24 13.46
N ASP A 147 11.04 -8.91 12.33
CA ASP A 147 12.26 -9.60 11.91
C ASP A 147 13.35 -9.49 12.98
N LYS A 148 13.59 -8.27 13.52
CA LYS A 148 14.51 -8.09 14.65
C LYS A 148 14.16 -9.00 15.82
N ARG A 149 12.89 -9.04 16.25
CA ARG A 149 12.44 -9.91 17.34
C ARG A 149 12.69 -11.39 17.05
N ILE A 150 12.44 -11.85 15.82
CA ILE A 150 12.71 -13.22 15.41
C ILE A 150 14.21 -13.53 15.50
N GLN A 151 15.07 -12.59 15.09
CA GLN A 151 16.52 -12.78 15.23
C GLN A 151 16.95 -12.79 16.70
N GLU A 152 16.40 -11.92 17.55
CA GLU A 152 16.71 -11.83 18.99
C GLU A 152 16.43 -13.13 19.76
N ILE A 153 15.52 -13.97 19.26
CA ILE A 153 15.19 -15.27 19.87
C ILE A 153 16.28 -16.33 19.58
N LYS A 154 17.11 -16.13 18.56
CA LYS A 154 18.13 -17.12 18.16
C LYS A 154 19.31 -17.09 19.12
N GLU A 155 19.86 -18.26 19.42
CA GLU A 155 20.99 -18.41 20.35
C GLU A 155 22.27 -17.69 19.89
N ASP A 156 22.43 -17.49 18.57
CA ASP A 156 23.57 -16.85 17.93
C ASP A 156 23.34 -15.36 17.61
N PHE A 157 22.29 -14.75 18.18
CA PHE A 157 22.01 -13.35 17.97
C PHE A 157 23.12 -12.44 18.53
N ASP A 158 23.69 -11.61 17.65
CA ASP A 158 24.64 -10.57 18.01
C ASP A 158 24.06 -9.20 17.63
N GLU A 159 23.63 -8.45 18.64
CA GLU A 159 23.06 -7.10 18.47
C GLU A 159 24.06 -6.15 17.78
N THR A 160 25.36 -6.34 17.99
CA THR A 160 26.40 -5.45 17.45
C THR A 160 26.54 -5.59 15.93
N ASN A 161 26.30 -6.80 15.43
CA ASN A 161 26.43 -7.14 14.01
C ASN A 161 25.07 -7.37 13.33
N PHE A 162 23.96 -7.09 14.02
CA PHE A 162 22.63 -7.22 13.45
C PHE A 162 22.38 -6.16 12.38
N ASN A 163 22.21 -6.62 11.15
CA ASN A 163 21.76 -5.78 10.05
C ASN A 163 20.23 -5.78 10.02
N LYS A 164 19.63 -4.63 10.32
CA LYS A 164 18.17 -4.45 10.24
C LYS A 164 17.68 -4.81 8.83
N LEU A 165 16.53 -5.49 8.75
CA LEU A 165 15.85 -5.75 7.49
C LEU A 165 15.64 -4.44 6.71
N ASP A 166 16.27 -4.35 5.56
CA ASP A 166 16.02 -3.27 4.59
C ASP A 166 14.94 -3.74 3.62
N ILE A 167 13.72 -3.21 3.79
CA ILE A 167 12.57 -3.51 2.95
C ILE A 167 11.88 -2.23 2.50
N GLU A 168 11.75 -2.09 1.19
CA GLU A 168 10.97 -1.04 0.56
C GLU A 168 9.86 -1.65 -0.30
N PHE A 169 8.61 -1.37 0.05
CA PHE A 169 7.49 -1.65 -0.85
C PHE A 169 7.31 -0.48 -1.79
N ARG A 170 7.37 -0.72 -3.09
CA ARG A 170 7.15 0.29 -4.14
C ARG A 170 5.90 -0.02 -4.94
N PRO A 171 5.01 0.95 -5.16
CA PRO A 171 3.77 0.67 -5.87
C PRO A 171 4.07 0.32 -7.33
N VAL A 172 3.35 -0.66 -7.86
CA VAL A 172 3.35 -0.90 -9.31
C VAL A 172 2.67 0.28 -9.97
N VAL A 173 3.34 0.87 -10.96
CA VAL A 173 2.83 2.05 -11.65
C VAL A 173 1.96 1.61 -12.82
N ASP A 174 0.82 2.26 -13.02
CA ASP A 174 0.04 2.12 -14.25
C ASP A 174 0.79 2.81 -15.41
N LYS A 175 1.59 2.03 -16.16
CA LYS A 175 2.38 2.50 -17.31
C LYS A 175 1.51 3.19 -18.36
N LYS A 176 0.25 2.77 -18.54
CA LYS A 176 -0.66 3.40 -19.51
C LYS A 176 -1.02 4.81 -19.07
N GLN A 177 -1.47 4.98 -17.82
CA GLN A 177 -1.74 6.31 -17.27
C GLN A 177 -0.49 7.18 -17.26
N MET A 178 0.66 6.64 -16.85
CA MET A 178 1.91 7.38 -16.82
C MET A 178 2.35 7.83 -18.21
N SER A 179 2.26 6.95 -19.21
CA SER A 179 2.60 7.30 -20.59
C SER A 179 1.71 8.42 -21.13
N LYS A 180 0.44 8.51 -20.71
CA LYS A 180 -0.47 9.60 -21.07
C LYS A 180 0.04 10.94 -20.52
N ILE A 181 0.45 10.95 -19.24
CA ILE A 181 0.96 12.15 -18.56
C ILE A 181 2.27 12.62 -19.22
N LEU A 182 3.20 11.69 -19.48
CA LEU A 182 4.50 12.00 -20.07
C LEU A 182 4.40 12.42 -21.55
N LYS A 183 3.28 12.17 -22.22
CA LYS A 183 3.00 12.67 -23.59
C LYS A 183 2.55 14.13 -23.62
N ASN A 184 2.22 14.74 -22.48
CA ASN A 184 1.89 16.16 -22.45
C ASN A 184 3.06 17.01 -22.96
N ASP A 185 2.76 17.98 -23.80
CA ASP A 185 3.72 18.94 -24.36
C ASP A 185 3.88 20.17 -23.46
N LYS A 186 2.89 20.45 -22.61
CA LYS A 186 2.91 21.57 -21.66
C LYS A 186 2.39 21.15 -20.29
N PHE A 187 3.06 21.61 -19.25
CA PHE A 187 2.64 21.47 -17.85
C PHE A 187 2.34 22.85 -17.26
N SER A 188 1.18 23.04 -16.65
CA SER A 188 0.79 24.33 -16.06
C SER A 188 0.98 24.38 -14.55
N LYS A 189 0.90 23.22 -13.88
CA LYS A 189 1.01 23.11 -12.42
C LYS A 189 1.45 21.73 -11.97
N VAL A 190 2.28 21.67 -10.94
CA VAL A 190 2.62 20.44 -10.19
C VAL A 190 2.41 20.70 -8.71
N THR A 191 1.74 19.77 -8.05
CA THR A 191 1.48 19.80 -6.61
C THR A 191 2.02 18.52 -5.98
N LEU A 192 2.95 18.67 -5.05
CA LEU A 192 3.54 17.61 -4.23
C LEU A 192 3.05 17.79 -2.79
N GLY A 193 2.55 16.75 -2.16
CA GLY A 193 2.20 16.71 -0.74
C GLY A 193 2.92 15.56 -0.09
N PHE A 194 3.46 15.77 1.11
CA PHE A 194 4.22 14.82 1.90
C PHE A 194 3.62 14.74 3.30
N ALA A 195 3.59 13.54 3.88
CA ALA A 195 3.46 13.38 5.33
C ALA A 195 4.89 13.32 5.89
N SER A 196 5.28 14.30 6.70
CA SER A 196 6.61 14.26 7.32
C SER A 196 6.53 13.38 8.57
N ASP A 197 7.32 12.33 8.53
CA ASP A 197 7.65 11.47 9.65
C ASP A 197 9.16 11.67 9.83
N LYS A 198 9.64 11.95 11.05
CA LYS A 198 11.07 12.22 11.36
C LYS A 198 12.02 11.08 10.97
N ARG A 199 11.48 9.97 10.49
CA ARG A 199 12.19 8.78 10.02
C ARG A 199 12.37 8.73 8.49
N VAL A 200 11.99 9.78 7.75
CA VAL A 200 11.96 9.78 6.29
C VAL A 200 12.87 10.86 5.73
N ASN A 201 13.95 10.43 5.08
CA ASN A 201 14.81 11.33 4.32
C ASN A 201 14.27 11.49 2.90
N MET A 202 14.34 12.70 2.35
CA MET A 202 14.03 12.95 0.94
C MET A 202 15.02 12.19 0.03
N PRO A 203 14.57 11.43 -0.99
CA PRO A 203 15.47 10.76 -1.92
C PRO A 203 16.37 11.78 -2.62
N LYS A 204 17.67 11.47 -2.75
CA LYS A 204 18.67 12.38 -3.35
C LYS A 204 18.27 12.91 -4.73
N GLY A 205 17.66 12.07 -5.58
CA GLY A 205 17.17 12.47 -6.89
C GLY A 205 16.08 13.54 -6.81
N LEU A 206 15.16 13.39 -5.84
CA LEU A 206 14.07 14.33 -5.62
C LEU A 206 14.54 15.61 -4.92
N SER A 207 15.44 15.49 -3.92
CA SER A 207 16.04 16.66 -3.26
C SER A 207 16.79 17.53 -4.27
N LYS A 208 17.60 16.94 -5.15
CA LYS A 208 18.32 17.67 -6.21
C LYS A 208 17.40 18.47 -7.14
N ILE A 209 16.22 17.94 -7.47
CA ILE A 209 15.25 18.62 -8.33
C ILE A 209 14.51 19.73 -7.56
N LEU A 210 14.20 19.50 -6.28
CA LEU A 210 13.54 20.48 -5.41
C LEU A 210 14.48 21.56 -4.87
N GLY A 211 15.80 21.37 -4.99
CA GLY A 211 16.83 22.28 -4.51
C GLY A 211 16.71 22.53 -3.01
N ILE A 212 16.69 23.81 -2.61
CA ILE A 212 16.62 24.23 -1.20
C ILE A 212 15.43 23.66 -0.44
N PHE A 213 14.31 23.36 -1.12
CA PHE A 213 13.13 22.76 -0.48
C PHE A 213 13.33 21.28 -0.20
N GLY A 214 14.13 20.60 -1.03
CA GLY A 214 14.53 19.22 -0.83
C GLY A 214 15.52 19.08 0.32
N ASP A 215 16.51 19.97 0.37
CA ASP A 215 17.58 19.92 1.36
C ASP A 215 17.09 20.28 2.77
N GLY A 216 16.14 21.22 2.88
CA GLY A 216 15.51 21.58 4.15
C GLY A 216 14.33 20.69 4.55
N PHE A 217 13.97 19.67 3.77
CA PHE A 217 12.80 18.84 4.04
C PHE A 217 12.93 18.09 5.37
N ASP A 218 14.11 17.53 5.63
CA ASP A 218 14.39 16.71 6.81
C ASP A 218 14.45 17.57 8.10
N ASP A 219 14.71 18.87 7.95
CA ASP A 219 14.78 19.84 9.06
C ASP A 219 13.40 20.41 9.46
N LEU A 220 12.35 20.16 8.65
CA LEU A 220 11.01 20.69 8.89
C LEU A 220 10.21 19.78 9.82
N ASP A 221 10.03 20.18 11.08
CA ASP A 221 9.13 19.51 12.04
C ASP A 221 7.64 19.83 11.76
N ALA A 222 7.20 19.53 10.54
CA ALA A 222 5.83 19.75 10.08
C ALA A 222 5.17 18.41 9.75
N PRO A 223 3.98 18.09 10.27
CA PRO A 223 3.33 16.79 10.02
C PRO A 223 2.92 16.60 8.55
N ASN A 224 2.66 17.68 7.83
CA ASN A 224 2.36 17.65 6.40
C ASN A 224 3.00 18.84 5.68
N ILE A 225 3.68 18.57 4.57
CA ILE A 225 4.31 19.59 3.72
C ILE A 225 3.66 19.52 2.34
N LYS A 226 3.35 20.69 1.75
CA LYS A 226 2.81 20.77 0.39
C LYS A 226 3.57 21.80 -0.44
N ILE A 227 4.15 21.36 -1.55
CA ILE A 227 4.86 22.19 -2.52
C ILE A 227 3.99 22.31 -3.77
N GLU A 228 3.74 23.53 -4.22
CA GLU A 228 2.99 23.80 -5.44
C GLU A 228 3.79 24.69 -6.39
N LEU A 229 4.08 24.16 -7.57
CA LEU A 229 4.77 24.86 -8.65
C LEU A 229 3.75 25.18 -9.74
N THR A 230 3.56 26.46 -10.06
CA THR A 230 2.57 26.90 -11.06
C THR A 230 3.23 27.84 -12.06
N ALA A 231 2.93 27.64 -13.36
CA ALA A 231 3.37 28.53 -14.42
C ALA A 231 2.73 29.91 -14.27
N LYS A 232 3.49 30.97 -14.55
CA LYS A 232 2.95 32.34 -14.58
C LYS A 232 1.94 32.50 -15.71
N LYS A 233 1.06 33.48 -15.60
CA LYS A 233 -0.01 33.77 -16.60
C LYS A 233 0.54 34.04 -18.00
N ASP A 234 1.71 34.66 -18.09
CA ASP A 234 2.42 35.03 -19.31
C ASP A 234 3.43 33.95 -19.79
N GLN A 235 3.59 32.87 -19.03
CA GLN A 235 4.45 31.76 -19.36
C GLN A 235 3.63 30.61 -19.96
N SER A 236 4.14 30.00 -21.02
CA SER A 236 3.44 28.90 -21.72
C SER A 236 3.31 27.61 -20.91
N GLY A 237 4.06 27.47 -19.82
CA GLY A 237 4.07 26.34 -18.90
C GLY A 237 5.34 26.30 -18.05
N LEU A 238 5.39 25.37 -17.10
CA LEU A 238 6.61 24.98 -16.39
C LEU A 238 7.66 24.43 -17.38
N ASN A 239 8.92 24.41 -16.96
CA ASN A 239 9.99 23.82 -17.78
C ASN A 239 9.68 22.35 -18.07
N HIS A 240 9.51 22.03 -19.36
CA HIS A 240 9.01 20.72 -19.79
C HIS A 240 9.93 19.56 -19.38
N SER A 241 11.24 19.67 -19.62
CA SER A 241 12.21 18.63 -19.28
C SER A 241 12.28 18.41 -17.78
N GLN A 242 12.48 19.49 -17.00
CA GLN A 242 12.59 19.39 -15.55
C GLN A 242 11.30 18.88 -14.89
N THR A 243 10.14 19.23 -15.45
CA THR A 243 8.86 18.74 -14.95
C THR A 243 8.71 17.24 -15.23
N LYS A 244 9.14 16.75 -16.39
CA LYS A 244 9.16 15.30 -16.68
C LYS A 244 10.14 14.55 -15.79
N ASP A 245 11.31 15.12 -15.52
CA ASP A 245 12.30 14.52 -14.63
C ASP A 245 11.74 14.41 -13.21
N LEU A 246 11.09 15.48 -12.71
CA LEU A 246 10.38 15.48 -11.42
C LEU A 246 9.31 14.40 -11.36
N ILE A 247 8.46 14.30 -12.39
CA ILE A 247 7.40 13.29 -12.48
C ILE A 247 8.00 11.87 -12.45
N THR A 248 9.07 11.65 -13.19
CA THR A 248 9.74 10.35 -13.31
C THR A 248 10.39 9.93 -12.00
N GLU A 249 11.02 10.85 -11.26
CA GLU A 249 11.56 10.51 -9.94
C GLU A 249 10.51 10.39 -8.86
N ALA A 250 9.45 11.20 -8.91
CA ALA A 250 8.32 11.07 -8.00
C ALA A 250 7.59 9.72 -8.21
N GLN A 251 7.56 9.20 -9.44
CA GLN A 251 6.98 7.90 -9.76
C GLN A 251 7.69 6.74 -9.03
N LYS A 252 9.02 6.76 -8.94
CA LYS A 252 9.77 5.71 -8.22
C LYS A 252 9.49 5.72 -6.72
N ASN A 253 9.07 6.88 -6.21
CA ASN A 253 8.92 7.17 -4.79
C ASN A 253 7.47 7.55 -4.43
N LEU A 254 6.47 6.99 -5.14
CA LEU A 254 5.05 7.35 -4.95
C LEU A 254 4.55 7.18 -3.51
N ASN A 255 5.22 6.35 -2.71
CA ASN A 255 4.91 6.13 -1.29
C ASN A 255 5.36 7.26 -0.36
N LEU A 256 6.13 8.23 -0.87
CA LEU A 256 6.46 9.46 -0.16
C LEU A 256 5.35 10.48 -0.15
N PHE A 257 4.46 10.40 -1.14
CA PHE A 257 3.51 11.46 -1.40
C PHE A 257 2.14 11.15 -0.81
N THR A 258 1.56 12.13 -0.12
CA THR A 258 0.13 12.21 0.20
C THR A 258 -0.65 12.90 -0.90
N THR A 259 0.01 13.68 -1.75
CA THR A 259 -0.56 14.25 -2.98
C THR A 259 0.50 14.32 -4.07
N LEU A 260 0.17 13.86 -5.29
CA LEU A 260 0.99 14.11 -6.48
C LEU A 260 0.07 14.41 -7.65
N VAL A 261 -0.11 15.70 -7.94
CA VAL A 261 -1.03 16.16 -8.98
C VAL A 261 -0.27 16.97 -10.02
N VAL A 262 -0.49 16.63 -11.29
CA VAL A 262 0.09 17.33 -12.44
C VAL A 262 -1.04 17.84 -13.30
N ASN A 263 -1.01 19.13 -13.64
CA ASN A 263 -1.88 19.69 -14.65
C ASN A 263 -1.07 19.84 -15.94
N GLY A 264 -1.51 19.18 -17.00
CA GLY A 264 -0.82 19.20 -18.29
C GLY A 264 -1.79 19.11 -19.44
N LYS A 265 -1.33 19.51 -20.62
CA LYS A 265 -2.07 19.31 -21.86
C LYS A 265 -1.19 18.71 -22.93
N ASN A 266 -1.84 18.16 -23.94
CA ASN A 266 -1.20 17.67 -25.15
C ASN A 266 -1.80 18.42 -26.35
N GLY A 267 -1.04 19.33 -26.95
CA GLY A 267 -1.45 20.14 -28.09
C GLY A 267 -2.54 21.15 -27.73
N GLU A 268 -3.61 21.18 -28.53
CA GLU A 268 -4.77 22.08 -28.35
C GLU A 268 -5.82 21.55 -27.38
N ASN A 269 -5.59 20.37 -26.78
CA ASN A 269 -6.53 19.84 -25.79
C ASN A 269 -6.60 20.72 -24.54
N PRO A 270 -7.74 20.73 -23.83
CA PRO A 270 -7.85 21.36 -22.53
C PRO A 270 -6.79 20.85 -21.55
N ILE A 271 -6.46 21.67 -20.54
CA ILE A 271 -5.59 21.24 -19.44
C ILE A 271 -6.29 20.11 -18.69
N GLU A 272 -5.68 18.94 -18.71
CA GLU A 272 -6.09 17.78 -17.91
C GLU A 272 -5.39 17.81 -16.56
N LYS A 273 -6.11 17.38 -15.52
CA LYS A 273 -5.58 17.16 -14.17
C LYS A 273 -5.31 15.67 -14.00
N TYR A 274 -4.07 15.33 -13.71
CA TYR A 274 -3.60 13.98 -13.47
C TYR A 274 -3.22 13.82 -12.00
N ASP A 275 -3.77 12.82 -11.34
CA ASP A 275 -3.39 12.43 -9.98
C ASP A 275 -2.52 11.18 -10.06
N LEU A 276 -1.22 11.33 -9.83
CA LEU A 276 -0.24 10.27 -10.00
C LEU A 276 -0.21 9.32 -8.80
N ILE A 277 -0.76 9.71 -7.65
CA ILE A 277 -1.02 8.74 -6.57
C ILE A 277 -2.12 7.79 -7.01
N ASN A 278 -3.14 8.29 -7.71
CA ASN A 278 -4.12 7.43 -8.39
C ASN A 278 -3.55 6.73 -9.64
N GLY A 279 -2.33 7.09 -10.07
CA GLY A 279 -1.54 6.41 -11.09
C GLY A 279 -0.87 5.12 -10.59
N LYS A 280 -1.02 4.78 -9.30
CA LYS A 280 -0.75 3.43 -8.80
C LYS A 280 -1.68 2.42 -9.48
N LEU A 281 -1.14 1.27 -9.87
CA LEU A 281 -1.95 0.17 -10.37
C LEU A 281 -2.85 -0.32 -9.22
N ARG A 282 -4.16 -0.18 -9.42
CA ARG A 282 -5.17 -0.54 -8.43
C ARG A 282 -6.41 -1.12 -9.07
N THR A 283 -7.20 -1.82 -8.26
CA THR A 283 -8.56 -2.26 -8.59
C THR A 283 -9.48 -1.95 -7.42
N SER A 284 -10.79 -2.02 -7.61
CA SER A 284 -11.75 -1.85 -6.52
C SER A 284 -12.85 -2.91 -6.55
N HIS A 285 -13.48 -3.11 -5.40
CA HIS A 285 -14.70 -3.91 -5.28
C HIS A 285 -15.70 -3.19 -4.38
N LYS A 286 -16.99 -3.32 -4.70
CA LYS A 286 -18.08 -2.76 -3.90
C LYS A 286 -18.67 -3.87 -3.04
N PHE A 287 -18.41 -3.79 -1.76
CA PHE A 287 -18.99 -4.68 -0.76
C PHE A 287 -20.38 -4.18 -0.39
N SER A 288 -21.32 -5.11 -0.21
CA SER A 288 -22.61 -4.81 0.41
C SER A 288 -22.36 -4.52 1.88
N SER A 289 -22.52 -3.27 2.30
CA SER A 289 -22.01 -2.81 3.59
C SER A 289 -23.12 -2.42 4.56
N VAL A 290 -24.37 -2.85 4.36
CA VAL A 290 -25.49 -2.47 5.24
C VAL A 290 -26.42 -3.62 5.56
N GLN A 291 -26.64 -3.85 6.86
CA GLN A 291 -27.81 -4.53 7.39
C GLN A 291 -28.86 -3.50 7.84
N ASN A 292 -30.14 -3.78 7.56
CA ASN A 292 -31.26 -3.03 8.11
C ASN A 292 -31.73 -3.71 9.40
N ASN A 293 -31.27 -3.21 10.54
CA ASN A 293 -31.85 -3.56 11.84
C ASN A 293 -32.72 -2.39 12.31
N ASN A 294 -34.02 -2.64 12.55
CA ASN A 294 -34.99 -1.67 13.06
C ASN A 294 -35.12 -0.36 12.25
N GLY A 295 -34.91 -0.39 10.93
CA GLY A 295 -35.08 0.78 10.06
C GLY A 295 -33.89 1.75 10.02
N LYS A 296 -32.79 1.44 10.71
CA LYS A 296 -31.52 2.16 10.65
C LYS A 296 -30.49 1.37 9.85
N ALA A 297 -29.90 2.00 8.84
CA ALA A 297 -28.87 1.42 7.98
C ALA A 297 -27.50 1.53 8.68
N ARG A 298 -26.98 0.42 9.23
CA ARG A 298 -25.65 0.37 9.87
C ARG A 298 -24.58 -0.11 8.90
N LYS A 299 -23.40 0.52 8.91
CA LYS A 299 -22.26 0.03 8.12
C LYS A 299 -21.73 -1.26 8.75
N MET A 300 -21.49 -2.30 7.96
CA MET A 300 -20.95 -3.57 8.44
C MET A 300 -19.43 -3.58 8.36
N HIS A 301 -18.80 -4.16 9.39
CA HIS A 301 -17.43 -4.64 9.31
C HIS A 301 -17.30 -5.66 8.16
N LEU A 302 -16.20 -5.58 7.40
CA LEU A 302 -15.96 -6.52 6.31
C LEU A 302 -15.31 -7.77 6.89
N ASP A 303 -16.04 -8.88 6.82
CA ASP A 303 -15.52 -10.20 7.21
C ASP A 303 -14.21 -10.52 6.45
N PRO A 304 -13.10 -10.80 7.16
CA PRO A 304 -11.81 -11.08 6.53
C PRO A 304 -11.85 -12.23 5.53
N ALA A 305 -12.65 -13.27 5.77
CA ALA A 305 -12.80 -14.38 4.82
C ALA A 305 -13.48 -13.91 3.52
N SER A 306 -14.53 -13.11 3.64
CA SER A 306 -15.19 -12.47 2.50
C SER A 306 -14.22 -11.54 1.73
N VAL A 307 -13.36 -10.80 2.42
CA VAL A 307 -12.31 -9.99 1.78
C VAL A 307 -11.32 -10.87 1.04
N GLU A 308 -10.80 -11.93 1.69
CA GLU A 308 -9.85 -12.86 1.09
C GLU A 308 -10.42 -13.48 -0.19
N ASP A 309 -11.68 -13.91 -0.18
CA ASP A 309 -12.34 -14.47 -1.35
C ASP A 309 -12.45 -13.44 -2.48
N ILE A 310 -12.85 -12.19 -2.19
CA ILE A 310 -12.83 -11.12 -3.18
C ILE A 310 -11.41 -10.86 -3.70
N MET A 311 -10.39 -10.89 -2.83
CA MET A 311 -9.00 -10.76 -3.26
C MET A 311 -8.59 -11.90 -4.20
N LYS A 312 -8.99 -13.15 -3.95
CA LYS A 312 -8.77 -14.28 -4.88
C LYS A 312 -9.43 -14.01 -6.23
N LEU A 313 -10.70 -13.56 -6.22
CA LEU A 313 -11.45 -13.23 -7.43
C LEU A 313 -10.74 -12.14 -8.24
N LEU A 314 -10.28 -11.07 -7.59
CA LEU A 314 -9.64 -9.94 -8.27
C LEU A 314 -8.23 -10.26 -8.75
N TYR A 315 -7.41 -10.84 -7.87
CA TYR A 315 -5.99 -11.09 -8.12
C TYR A 315 -5.80 -12.20 -9.16
N LEU A 316 -6.48 -13.32 -8.95
CA LEU A 316 -6.36 -14.52 -9.78
C LEU A 316 -7.43 -14.57 -10.89
N GLY A 317 -8.52 -13.79 -10.82
CA GLY A 317 -9.57 -13.85 -11.84
C GLY A 317 -10.39 -15.15 -11.78
N ILE A 318 -10.49 -15.79 -10.62
CA ILE A 318 -11.22 -17.05 -10.43
C ILE A 318 -12.74 -16.76 -10.42
N GLY A 319 -13.37 -16.53 -11.58
CA GLY A 319 -14.83 -16.31 -11.66
C GLY A 319 -15.34 -16.17 -13.09
N ASP A 320 -16.67 -16.16 -13.27
CA ASP A 320 -17.33 -16.20 -14.60
C ASP A 320 -17.23 -14.90 -15.43
N LYS A 321 -16.50 -13.88 -14.94
CA LYS A 321 -16.40 -12.60 -15.64
C LYS A 321 -15.14 -12.56 -16.53
N PRO A 322 -15.25 -12.12 -17.80
CA PRO A 322 -14.16 -12.11 -18.77
C PRO A 322 -13.18 -10.94 -18.56
N THR A 323 -12.88 -10.57 -17.31
CA THR A 323 -11.91 -9.51 -16.99
C THR A 323 -10.53 -10.11 -16.80
N LEU A 324 -9.52 -9.52 -17.45
CA LEU A 324 -8.12 -9.87 -17.24
C LEU A 324 -7.78 -9.81 -15.73
N PRO A 325 -7.23 -10.88 -15.14
CA PRO A 325 -6.82 -10.93 -13.74
C PRO A 325 -5.92 -9.75 -13.37
N PHE A 326 -6.01 -9.27 -12.14
CA PHE A 326 -5.17 -8.17 -11.70
C PHE A 326 -3.68 -8.55 -11.66
N ARG A 327 -3.35 -9.83 -11.37
CA ARG A 327 -1.98 -10.36 -11.48
C ARG A 327 -1.38 -10.19 -12.88
N ASP A 328 -2.15 -10.48 -13.92
CA ASP A 328 -1.69 -10.34 -15.31
C ASP A 328 -1.40 -8.86 -15.64
N LYS A 329 -2.24 -7.93 -15.14
CA LYS A 329 -1.99 -6.49 -15.28
C LYS A 329 -0.73 -6.05 -14.54
N ILE A 330 -0.43 -6.65 -13.38
CA ILE A 330 0.83 -6.38 -12.67
C ILE A 330 2.01 -6.79 -13.55
N ILE A 331 2.00 -8.01 -14.10
CA ILE A 331 3.07 -8.51 -14.98
C ILE A 331 3.26 -7.59 -16.20
N GLU A 332 2.18 -7.15 -16.86
CA GLU A 332 2.26 -6.16 -17.96
C GLU A 332 2.91 -4.83 -17.54
N ASN A 333 2.72 -4.41 -16.27
CA ASN A 333 3.27 -3.15 -15.77
C ASN A 333 4.67 -3.30 -15.18
N LEU A 334 5.13 -4.51 -14.87
CA LEU A 334 6.51 -4.79 -14.47
C LEU A 334 7.44 -4.91 -15.69
N ASN A 335 6.99 -5.59 -16.76
CA ASN A 335 7.78 -5.86 -17.97
C ASN A 335 8.01 -4.67 -18.91
#